data_AF-A0A4Y2F3U4-F1
#
_entry.id   AF-A0A4Y2F3U4-F1
#
_cell.length_a   1.000
_cell.length_b   1.000
_cell.length_c   1.000
_cell.angle_alpha   90.00
_cell.angle_beta   90.00
_cell.angle_gamma   90.00
#
_symmetry.space_group_name_H-M   'P 1'
#
loop_
_entity.id
_entity.type
_entity.pdbx_description
1 polymer ?
#
loop_
_entity_poly.entity_id
_entity_poly.type
_entity_poly.pdbx_seq_one_letter_code
_entity_poly.pdbx_strand_id
1 'polypeptide(L)'
;MRNEFKPRTITCRNKRGELVSEPHVVLEVWKDYFQDLLEGRDETDAPQYDTVEQDFIKDEDNPPPPSINEETLDIKKLKTNKSDGPDNIPSELLKVDEPVLVDAL
;
A
#
# COMPACT_ATOMS: atom_id res chain seq x y z
N MET A 1 -23.56 -20.56 23.72
CA MET A 1 -22.54 -19.77 23.00
C MET A 1 -23.15 -19.31 21.69
N ARG A 2 -23.10 -18.01 21.39
CA ARG A 2 -23.65 -17.44 20.15
C ARG A 2 -22.53 -17.48 19.12
N ASN A 3 -22.68 -18.27 18.05
CA ASN A 3 -21.66 -18.33 16.99
C ASN A 3 -21.46 -16.94 16.38
N GLU A 4 -20.20 -16.55 16.20
CA GLU A 4 -19.82 -15.31 15.53
C GLU A 4 -20.31 -15.32 14.09
N PHE A 5 -20.89 -14.20 13.65
CA PHE A 5 -21.33 -14.03 12.28
C PHE A 5 -20.11 -13.93 11.38
N LYS A 6 -19.97 -14.89 10.45
CA LYS A 6 -18.96 -14.86 9.39
C LYS A 6 -19.65 -14.45 8.09
N PRO A 7 -19.48 -13.20 7.62
CA PRO A 7 -20.06 -12.79 6.34
C PRO A 7 -19.46 -13.65 5.23
N ARG A 8 -20.31 -14.19 4.35
CA ARG A 8 -19.86 -14.84 3.12
C ARG A 8 -19.68 -13.76 2.06
N THR A 9 -18.44 -13.48 1.68
CA THR A 9 -18.07 -12.45 0.70
C THR A 9 -18.08 -12.96 -0.75
N ILE A 10 -18.81 -14.04 -1.02
CA ILE A 10 -18.80 -14.72 -2.34
C ILE A 10 -19.70 -14.06 -3.38
N THR A 11 -20.47 -13.03 -3.02
CA THR A 11 -21.42 -12.36 -3.90
C THR A 11 -20.91 -10.99 -4.33
N CYS A 12 -20.96 -10.67 -5.61
CA CYS A 12 -20.74 -9.31 -6.11
C CYS A 12 -21.92 -8.83 -6.96
N ARG A 13 -21.98 -7.53 -7.24
CA ARG A 13 -23.03 -6.92 -8.05
C ARG A 13 -22.50 -6.70 -9.46
N ASN A 14 -23.22 -7.15 -10.48
CA ASN A 14 -22.84 -6.90 -11.87
C ASN A 14 -23.24 -5.47 -12.31
N LYS A 15 -22.80 -5.06 -13.52
CA LYS A 15 -23.14 -3.74 -14.11
C LYS A 15 -24.66 -3.49 -14.26
N ARG A 16 -25.48 -4.54 -14.28
CA ARG A 16 -26.95 -4.46 -14.34
C ARG A 16 -27.60 -4.32 -12.97
N GLY A 17 -26.81 -4.30 -11.89
CA GLY A 17 -27.30 -4.22 -10.52
C GLY A 17 -27.79 -5.56 -9.95
N GLU A 18 -27.52 -6.68 -10.60
CA GLU A 18 -27.91 -8.03 -10.17
C GLU A 18 -26.83 -8.65 -9.28
N LEU A 19 -27.22 -9.40 -8.26
CA LEU A 19 -26.30 -10.09 -7.36
C LEU A 19 -25.86 -11.43 -7.99
N VAL A 20 -24.57 -11.60 -8.22
CA VAL A 20 -23.97 -12.83 -8.76
C VAL A 20 -23.11 -13.50 -7.70
N SER A 21 -23.14 -14.84 -7.65
CA SER A 21 -22.36 -15.65 -6.69
C SER A 21 -21.59 -16.80 -7.34
N GLU A 22 -21.82 -17.05 -8.62
CA GLU A 22 -21.12 -18.08 -9.38
C GLU A 22 -19.66 -17.64 -9.66
N PRO A 23 -18.64 -18.42 -9.29
CA PRO A 23 -17.24 -17.99 -9.36
C PRO A 23 -16.81 -17.49 -10.74
N HIS A 24 -17.22 -18.16 -11.82
CA HIS A 24 -16.91 -17.73 -13.19
C HIS A 24 -17.54 -16.39 -13.55
N VAL A 25 -18.79 -16.16 -13.10
CA VAL A 25 -19.50 -14.91 -13.38
C VAL A 25 -18.90 -13.75 -12.59
N VAL A 26 -18.49 -14.01 -11.34
CA VAL A 26 -17.78 -13.03 -10.51
C VAL A 26 -16.48 -12.59 -11.18
N LEU A 27 -15.71 -13.53 -11.75
CA LEU A 27 -14.46 -13.21 -12.45
C LEU A 27 -14.69 -12.34 -13.70
N GLU A 28 -15.72 -12.62 -14.49
CA GLU A 28 -16.06 -11.77 -15.65
C GLU A 28 -16.47 -10.35 -15.20
N VAL A 29 -17.24 -10.23 -14.11
CA VAL A 29 -17.58 -8.91 -13.54
C VAL A 29 -16.32 -8.13 -13.14
N TRP A 30 -15.34 -8.78 -12.50
CA TRP A 30 -14.08 -8.14 -12.11
C TRP A 30 -13.23 -7.75 -13.32
N LYS A 31 -13.13 -8.64 -14.32
CA LYS A 31 -12.42 -8.36 -15.56
C LYS A 31 -13.00 -7.14 -16.28
N ASP A 32 -14.32 -7.10 -16.43
CA ASP A 32 -15.03 -5.99 -17.07
C ASP A 32 -14.89 -4.67 -16.27
N TYR A 33 -14.81 -4.75 -14.95
CA TYR A 33 -14.57 -3.60 -14.08
C TYR A 33 -13.15 -3.06 -14.24
N PHE A 34 -12.14 -3.92 -14.14
CA PHE A 34 -10.74 -3.50 -14.31
C PHE A 34 -10.45 -3.00 -15.72
N GLN A 35 -11.09 -3.58 -16.73
CA GLN A 35 -10.97 -3.09 -18.09
C GLN A 35 -11.47 -1.65 -18.22
N ASP A 36 -12.66 -1.35 -17.71
CA ASP A 36 -13.21 0.02 -17.75
C ASP A 36 -12.37 1.01 -16.94
N LEU A 37 -11.87 0.59 -15.77
CA LEU A 37 -11.01 1.38 -14.90
C LEU A 37 -9.69 1.74 -15.61
N LEU A 38 -9.06 0.77 -16.26
CA LEU A 38 -7.79 0.97 -16.98
C LEU A 38 -7.97 1.77 -18.26
N GLU A 39 -9.12 1.64 -18.92
CA GLU A 39 -9.47 2.39 -20.13
C GLU A 39 -9.96 3.81 -19.83
N GLY A 40 -10.03 4.21 -18.54
CA GLY A 40 -10.45 5.54 -18.11
C GLY A 40 -11.92 5.85 -18.41
N ARG A 41 -12.76 4.82 -18.55
CA ARG A 41 -14.20 4.99 -18.84
C ARG A 41 -15.04 5.15 -17.58
N ASP A 42 -14.45 4.94 -16.41
CA ASP A 42 -15.13 4.95 -15.11
C ASP A 42 -15.14 6.36 -14.46
N GLU A 43 -15.42 7.41 -15.25
CA GLU A 43 -15.57 8.78 -14.72
C GLU A 43 -17.02 9.12 -14.34
N THR A 44 -18.00 8.26 -14.66
CA THR A 44 -19.41 8.68 -14.70
C THR A 44 -20.35 8.07 -13.66
N ASP A 45 -19.90 7.16 -12.79
CA ASP A 45 -20.78 6.63 -11.74
C ASP A 45 -20.02 6.20 -10.48
N ALA A 46 -18.97 6.92 -10.10
CA ALA A 46 -18.48 6.84 -8.74
C ALA A 46 -19.63 7.28 -7.83
N PRO A 47 -20.18 6.42 -6.95
CA PRO A 47 -21.05 6.90 -5.91
C PRO A 47 -20.28 8.00 -5.19
N GLN A 48 -20.96 9.12 -4.97
CA GLN A 48 -20.54 10.16 -4.04
C GLN A 48 -20.54 9.53 -2.63
N TYR A 49 -19.65 8.57 -2.40
CA TYR A 49 -19.07 8.35 -1.09
C TYR A 49 -18.52 9.71 -0.75
N ASP A 50 -19.02 10.29 0.34
CA ASP A 50 -18.34 11.38 1.00
C ASP A 50 -16.87 11.02 0.95
N THR A 51 -16.13 11.81 0.18
CA THR A 51 -14.69 11.79 0.15
C THR A 51 -14.29 12.08 1.59
N VAL A 52 -14.23 11.04 2.44
CA VAL A 52 -13.08 10.90 3.31
C VAL A 52 -11.96 10.99 2.31
N GLU A 53 -11.44 12.20 2.19
CA GLU A 53 -10.15 12.48 1.58
C GLU A 53 -9.28 11.40 2.19
N GLN A 54 -9.11 10.31 1.45
CA GLN A 54 -7.94 9.50 1.61
C GLN A 54 -6.88 10.55 1.33
N ASP A 55 -6.26 11.03 2.41
CA ASP A 55 -5.10 11.89 2.39
C ASP A 55 -4.02 11.12 1.62
N PHE A 56 -4.19 11.03 0.31
CA PHE A 56 -3.09 10.96 -0.61
C PHE A 56 -2.38 12.26 -0.32
N ILE A 57 -1.35 12.14 0.53
CA ILE A 57 -0.34 13.16 0.74
C ILE A 57 -0.03 13.64 -0.67
N LYS A 58 -0.54 14.82 -1.02
CA LYS A 58 -0.19 15.46 -2.28
C LYS A 58 1.33 15.51 -2.28
N ASP A 59 2.00 15.26 -3.40
CA ASP A 59 3.47 15.31 -3.45
C ASP A 59 4.04 16.65 -2.92
N GLU A 60 3.23 17.72 -2.85
CA GLU A 60 3.57 18.99 -2.17
C GLU A 60 3.80 18.87 -0.65
N ASP A 61 3.24 17.86 0.00
CA ASP A 61 3.32 17.61 1.44
C ASP A 61 4.32 16.47 1.78
N ASN A 62 5.00 15.94 0.74
CA ASN A 62 6.12 15.02 0.93
C ASN A 62 7.42 15.84 1.04
N PRO A 63 8.20 15.71 2.13
CA PRO A 63 9.50 16.34 2.19
C PRO A 63 10.38 15.89 1.02
N PRO A 64 11.31 16.73 0.54
CA PRO A 64 12.29 16.30 -0.44
C PRO A 64 13.06 15.07 0.08
N PRO A 65 13.54 14.21 -0.82
CA PRO A 65 14.36 13.07 -0.40
C PRO A 65 15.56 13.58 0.41
N PRO A 66 15.97 12.85 1.45
CA PRO A 66 17.08 13.25 2.30
C PRO A 66 18.36 13.39 1.48
N SER A 67 19.23 14.30 1.90
CA SER A 67 20.58 14.39 1.34
C SER A 67 21.42 13.21 1.82
N ILE A 68 22.36 12.76 0.99
CA ILE A 68 23.43 11.82 1.38
C ILE A 68 24.03 12.19 2.75
N ASN A 69 24.31 13.47 2.99
CA ASN A 69 24.87 13.91 4.27
C ASN A 69 23.92 13.66 5.44
N GLU A 70 22.61 13.85 5.26
CA GLU A 70 21.60 13.59 6.29
C GLU A 70 21.54 12.10 6.61
N GLU A 71 21.54 11.24 5.58
CA GLU A 71 21.57 9.78 5.74
C GLU A 71 22.84 9.32 6.48
N THR A 72 24.01 9.86 6.12
CA THR A 72 25.27 9.52 6.80
C THR A 72 25.23 9.89 8.30
N LEU A 73 24.59 11.01 8.64
CA LEU A 73 24.45 11.48 10.02
C LEU A 73 23.46 10.61 10.79
N ASP A 74 22.38 10.19 10.15
CA ASP A 74 21.37 9.35 10.78
C ASP A 74 21.86 7.93 11.05
N ILE A 75 22.62 7.34 10.11
CA ILE A 75 23.31 6.06 10.33
C ILE A 75 24.27 6.16 11.53
N LYS A 76 25.00 7.27 11.64
CA LYS A 76 25.92 7.52 12.78
C LYS A 76 25.19 7.66 14.12
N LYS A 77 23.97 8.23 14.13
CA LYS A 77 23.13 8.40 15.34
C LYS A 77 22.54 7.10 15.87
N LEU A 78 22.50 6.02 15.08
CA LEU A 78 21.97 4.73 15.53
C LEU A 78 22.65 4.28 16.84
N LYS A 79 21.90 3.65 17.74
CA LYS A 79 22.46 3.17 19.02
C LYS A 79 23.04 1.77 18.83
N THR A 80 24.28 1.58 19.27
CA THR A 80 24.96 0.28 19.32
C THR A 80 24.42 -0.59 20.47
N ASN A 81 24.53 -1.90 20.34
CA ASN A 81 24.05 -2.96 21.23
C ASN A 81 22.52 -2.93 21.44
N LYS A 82 21.78 -2.57 20.40
CA LYS A 82 20.33 -2.74 20.36
C LYS A 82 19.98 -4.07 19.72
N SER A 83 18.84 -4.62 20.13
CA SER A 83 18.27 -5.79 19.48
C SER A 83 17.95 -5.45 18.03
N ASP A 84 18.19 -6.41 17.15
CA ASP A 84 17.92 -6.30 15.73
C ASP A 84 16.42 -6.15 15.47
N GLY A 85 16.10 -5.54 14.33
CA GLY A 85 14.73 -5.44 13.85
C GLY A 85 14.20 -6.78 13.32
N PRO A 86 12.99 -6.78 12.73
CA PRO A 86 12.41 -7.95 12.07
C PRO A 86 13.23 -8.49 10.88
N ASP A 87 14.09 -7.64 10.33
CA ASP A 87 15.06 -7.97 9.29
C ASP A 87 16.29 -8.73 9.83
N ASN A 88 16.44 -8.79 11.16
CA ASN A 88 17.56 -9.42 11.86
C ASN A 88 18.91 -8.78 11.48
N ILE A 89 18.92 -7.48 11.20
CA ILE A 89 20.11 -6.69 10.88
C ILE A 89 20.50 -5.79 12.07
N PRO A 90 21.69 -5.98 12.67
CA PRO A 90 22.19 -5.09 13.71
C PRO A 90 22.64 -3.73 13.17
N SER A 91 22.46 -2.70 14.00
CA SER A 91 22.84 -1.30 13.70
C SER A 91 24.33 -1.12 13.40
N GLU A 92 25.16 -2.01 13.92
CA GLU A 92 26.62 -2.03 13.79
C GLU A 92 27.04 -2.28 12.36
N LEU A 93 26.33 -3.17 11.65
CA LEU A 93 26.60 -3.46 10.24
C LEU A 93 26.35 -2.22 9.39
N LEU A 94 25.23 -1.53 9.63
CA LEU A 94 24.88 -0.29 8.92
C LEU A 94 25.92 0.81 9.11
N LYS A 95 26.54 0.89 10.30
CA LYS A 95 27.60 1.86 10.59
C LYS A 95 28.94 1.51 9.94
N VAL A 96 29.26 0.22 9.79
CA VAL A 96 30.51 -0.22 9.16
C VAL A 96 30.42 -0.06 7.65
N ASP A 97 29.28 -0.41 7.07
CA ASP A 97 29.05 -0.38 5.62
C ASP A 97 28.50 0.97 5.13
N GLU A 98 28.36 1.98 6.00
CA GLU A 98 27.90 3.34 5.68
C GLU A 98 28.46 3.89 4.36
N PRO A 99 29.78 3.87 4.08
CA PRO A 99 30.32 4.38 2.82
C PRO A 99 29.90 3.56 1.58
N VAL A 100 29.64 2.26 1.72
CA VAL A 100 29.17 1.38 0.63
C VAL A 100 27.67 1.57 0.39
N LEU A 101 26.90 1.74 1.47
CA LEU A 101 25.46 1.98 1.40
C LEU A 101 25.16 3.32 0.73
N VAL A 102 25.95 4.35 1.02
CA VAL A 102 25.82 5.69 0.44
C VAL A 102 26.19 5.73 -1.04
N ASP A 103 27.16 4.93 -1.50
CA ASP A 103 27.56 4.86 -2.92
C ASP A 103 26.54 4.11 -3.79
N ALA A 104 25.67 3.30 -3.17
CA ALA A 104 24.64 2.51 -3.84
C ALA A 104 23.32 3.27 -4.09
N LEU A 105 23.21 4.51 -3.60
CA LEU A 105 22.04 5.39 -3.71
C LEU A 105 22.19 6.40 -4.86
#